data_AF-A0A5C7UMT1-F1
#
_entry.id   AF-A0A5C7UMT1-F1
#
_cell.length_a   1.000
_cell.length_b   1.000
_cell.length_c   1.000
_cell.angle_alpha   90.00
_cell.angle_beta   90.00
_cell.angle_gamma   90.00
#
_symmetry.space_group_name_H-M   'P 1'
#
loop_
_entity.id
_entity.type
_entity.pdbx_description
1 polymer ?
#
loop_
_entity_poly.entity_id
_entity_poly.type
_entity_poly.pdbx_seq_one_letter_code
_entity_poly.pdbx_strand_id
1 'polypeptide(L)'
;MFEKLKSGLFKRAEALALTDELDSSVRAYADKVNLSKEDRKSLLADAEVLKTEILASAGDETLQQKSSPGAVDRAKKALEGFKDKLSAKRESSAASTAYLGTELYISPSGYPVKVPDAQIKQFMYDASKINKTYPNGALYGYKNANDVLFLAKIEKGKFLGYENQQTKELYIDTTSYRGKVKVFILEELNDGCQYKQYTISYTVPAKMDQVLNSLNLSGLTKDDIRVRDRCSNASDIRAKPDPVSGPKHLALFVNGYRFGFPEKPNSDHAITSSDRYNYWEGLDQQFSKQLGSGTRLYADGHHGIGTSNHQNMLQFYHSAKSAIEPFPSDGKEIAIKYVGMGEMAIREMTIPVQGKAVLYTFDTSGSGPFAEAKLNTEANEAGFNERRSNGQQAGKALLADIQSQKIRARRDDEDNIIDTLDIVAHSMGYAYALGITDALKGKVPFGRFYVIAPENACSGEIDLDAFEEVWQYGSNLGEPNADPIHQQDGVAPQCAVKGLKEIDAKYKERRGRAFIPKGEPKGFLTSHSIGNYKWIFTRGKEAPGYVKPRK
;
A
#
# COMPACT_ATOMS: atom_id res chain seq x y z
N MET A 1 -75.10 26.46 8.87
CA MET A 1 -73.97 27.07 9.61
C MET A 1 -72.87 26.04 9.90
N PHE A 2 -73.22 24.86 10.45
CA PHE A 2 -72.30 23.76 10.74
C PHE A 2 -71.48 23.23 9.55
N GLU A 3 -72.10 23.05 8.36
CA GLU A 3 -71.39 22.59 7.15
C GLU A 3 -70.29 23.55 6.66
N LYS A 4 -70.51 24.87 6.80
CA LYS A 4 -69.50 25.89 6.43
C LYS A 4 -68.30 25.85 7.38
N LEU A 5 -68.54 25.71 8.68
CA LEU A 5 -67.50 25.56 9.71
C LEU A 5 -66.64 24.30 9.49
N LYS A 6 -67.27 23.17 9.15
CA LYS A 6 -66.57 21.92 8.84
C LYS A 6 -65.68 22.07 7.60
N SER A 7 -66.19 22.71 6.54
CA SER A 7 -65.41 22.95 5.32
C SER A 7 -64.22 23.90 5.51
N GLY A 8 -64.32 24.88 6.41
CA GLY A 8 -63.22 25.79 6.75
C GLY A 8 -62.13 25.12 7.57
N LEU A 9 -62.50 24.28 8.55
CA LEU A 9 -61.56 23.51 9.37
C LEU A 9 -60.73 22.53 8.53
N PHE A 10 -61.35 21.82 7.59
CA PHE A 10 -60.62 20.90 6.69
C PHE A 10 -59.62 21.62 5.79
N LYS A 11 -59.99 22.79 5.24
CA LYS A 11 -59.09 23.60 4.40
C LYS A 11 -57.89 24.14 5.17
N ARG A 12 -58.11 24.51 6.45
CA ARG A 12 -57.03 24.97 7.33
C ARG A 12 -56.07 23.84 7.69
N ALA A 13 -56.58 22.64 7.96
CA ALA A 13 -55.75 21.46 8.20
C ALA A 13 -54.91 21.08 6.97
N GLU A 14 -55.48 21.17 5.77
CA GLU A 14 -54.77 20.88 4.53
C GLU A 14 -53.70 21.95 4.21
N ALA A 15 -53.97 23.22 4.48
CA ALA A 15 -52.98 24.29 4.34
C ALA A 15 -51.81 24.13 5.33
N LEU A 16 -52.09 23.75 6.58
CA LEU A 16 -51.04 23.45 7.56
C LEU A 16 -50.17 22.27 7.12
N ALA A 17 -50.77 21.20 6.58
CA ALA A 17 -50.02 20.07 6.03
C ALA A 17 -49.12 20.47 4.86
N LEU A 18 -49.59 21.37 3.97
CA LEU A 18 -48.78 21.90 2.87
C LEU A 18 -47.62 22.78 3.36
N THR A 19 -47.83 23.55 4.44
CA THR A 19 -46.74 24.33 5.04
C THR A 19 -45.70 23.45 5.73
N ASP A 20 -46.12 22.34 6.35
CA ASP A 20 -45.19 21.36 6.92
C ASP A 20 -44.39 20.64 5.82
N GLU A 21 -45.04 20.33 4.69
CA GLU A 21 -44.39 19.75 3.52
C GLU A 21 -43.37 20.72 2.88
N LEU A 22 -43.70 22.01 2.82
CA LEU A 22 -42.78 23.05 2.36
C LEU A 22 -41.56 23.15 3.29
N ASP A 23 -41.77 23.22 4.61
CA ASP A 23 -40.69 23.30 5.61
C ASP A 23 -39.79 22.04 5.57
N SER A 24 -40.38 20.87 5.36
CA SER A 24 -39.66 19.61 5.16
C SER A 24 -38.83 19.61 3.87
N SER A 25 -39.42 20.08 2.77
CA SER A 25 -38.75 20.16 1.45
C SER A 25 -37.56 21.13 1.48
N VAL A 26 -37.71 22.28 2.14
CA VAL A 26 -36.64 23.27 2.31
C VAL A 26 -35.52 22.72 3.20
N ARG A 27 -35.85 22.04 4.30
CA ARG A 27 -34.85 21.36 5.16
C ARG A 27 -34.10 20.28 4.40
N ALA A 28 -34.82 19.40 3.70
CA ALA A 28 -34.21 18.34 2.89
C ALA A 28 -33.29 18.89 1.79
N TYR A 29 -33.62 20.05 1.22
CA TYR A 29 -32.77 20.75 0.27
C TYR A 29 -31.52 21.34 0.94
N ALA A 30 -31.67 22.02 2.07
CA ALA A 30 -30.57 22.63 2.81
C ALA A 30 -29.60 21.60 3.42
N ASP A 31 -30.08 20.42 3.82
CA ASP A 31 -29.24 19.35 4.35
C ASP A 31 -28.45 18.63 3.24
N LYS A 32 -28.98 18.61 2.01
CA LYS A 32 -28.32 17.98 0.84
C LYS A 32 -27.41 18.91 0.05
N VAL A 33 -27.57 20.23 0.19
CA VAL A 33 -26.84 21.24 -0.58
C VAL A 33 -26.15 22.21 0.38
N ASN A 34 -24.83 22.32 0.29
CA ASN A 34 -24.05 23.21 1.15
C ASN A 34 -24.19 24.68 0.66
N LEU A 35 -25.29 25.33 1.03
CA LEU A 35 -25.63 26.70 0.60
C LEU A 35 -24.77 27.75 1.30
N SER A 36 -24.44 28.84 0.58
CA SER A 36 -23.87 30.05 1.20
C SER A 36 -24.84 30.65 2.22
N LYS A 37 -24.33 31.48 3.14
CA LYS A 37 -25.18 32.15 4.15
C LYS A 37 -26.23 33.05 3.49
N GLU A 38 -25.86 33.72 2.41
CA GLU A 38 -26.71 34.61 1.63
C GLU A 38 -27.79 33.82 0.87
N ASP A 39 -27.44 32.70 0.24
CA ASP A 39 -28.40 31.86 -0.50
C ASP A 39 -29.39 31.17 0.43
N ARG A 40 -28.92 30.71 1.61
CA ARG A 40 -29.78 30.15 2.65
C ARG A 40 -30.79 31.19 3.15
N LYS A 41 -30.35 32.45 3.31
CA LYS A 41 -31.23 33.55 3.73
C LYS A 41 -32.27 33.87 2.65
N SER A 42 -31.88 33.91 1.39
CA SER A 42 -32.81 34.12 0.26
C SER A 42 -33.83 32.98 0.15
N LEU A 43 -33.40 31.73 0.29
CA LEU A 43 -34.27 30.56 0.20
C LEU A 43 -35.33 30.55 1.33
N LEU A 44 -34.92 30.86 2.55
CA LEU A 44 -35.84 30.96 3.68
C LEU A 44 -36.84 32.10 3.50
N ALA A 45 -36.42 33.22 2.90
CA ALA A 45 -37.34 34.32 2.58
C ALA A 45 -38.39 33.92 1.52
N ASP A 46 -37.97 33.24 0.45
CA ASP A 46 -38.90 32.76 -0.59
C ASP A 46 -39.90 31.73 -0.03
N ALA A 47 -39.43 30.84 0.85
CA ALA A 47 -40.28 29.86 1.52
C ALA A 47 -41.30 30.52 2.46
N GLU A 48 -40.92 31.56 3.21
CA GLU A 48 -41.85 32.29 4.07
C GLU A 48 -42.93 33.07 3.29
N VAL A 49 -42.57 33.62 2.12
CA VAL A 49 -43.55 34.25 1.22
C VAL A 49 -44.58 33.20 0.76
N LEU A 50 -44.11 32.03 0.31
CA LEU A 50 -45.00 30.97 -0.14
C LEU A 50 -45.87 30.40 1.00
N LYS A 51 -45.31 30.27 2.21
CA LYS A 51 -46.05 29.86 3.42
C LYS A 51 -47.20 30.83 3.71
N THR A 52 -46.92 32.13 3.61
CA THR A 52 -47.92 33.18 3.79
C THR A 52 -49.02 33.10 2.72
N GLU A 53 -48.66 32.84 1.46
CA GLU A 53 -49.63 32.66 0.37
C GLU A 53 -50.50 31.40 0.55
N ILE A 54 -49.92 30.28 0.98
CA ILE A 54 -50.64 29.03 1.28
C ILE A 54 -51.65 29.27 2.41
N LEU A 55 -51.24 29.92 3.49
CA LEU A 55 -52.13 30.23 4.62
C LEU A 55 -53.22 31.23 4.25
N ALA A 56 -52.89 32.27 3.47
CA ALA A 56 -53.88 33.22 2.95
C ALA A 56 -54.92 32.54 2.05
N SER A 57 -54.51 31.54 1.26
CA SER A 57 -55.42 30.77 0.39
C SER A 57 -56.45 29.93 1.16
N ALA A 58 -56.16 29.62 2.43
CA ALA A 58 -57.04 28.89 3.35
C ALA A 58 -58.06 29.80 4.06
N GLY A 59 -57.99 31.12 3.85
CA GLY A 59 -58.92 32.10 4.41
C GLY A 59 -58.62 32.47 5.85
N ASP A 60 -57.37 32.83 6.15
CA ASP A 60 -57.03 33.44 7.45
C ASP A 60 -57.76 34.79 7.60
N GLU A 61 -58.49 34.96 8.71
CA GLU A 61 -59.44 36.06 8.94
C GLU A 61 -58.75 37.43 9.13
N THR A 62 -57.43 37.51 9.04
CA THR A 62 -56.67 38.77 9.08
C THR A 62 -56.38 39.38 7.70
N LEU A 63 -56.66 38.66 6.60
CA LEU A 63 -56.52 39.18 5.22
C LEU A 63 -57.85 39.00 4.47
N GLN A 64 -58.65 40.06 4.41
CA GLN A 64 -59.91 40.06 3.69
C GLN A 64 -59.71 39.75 2.20
N GLN A 65 -60.14 38.57 1.73
CA GLN A 65 -61.08 38.39 0.61
C GLN A 65 -61.44 36.92 0.32
N LYS A 66 -62.64 36.74 -0.24
CA LYS A 66 -63.34 35.48 -0.59
C LYS A 66 -62.40 34.39 -1.15
N SER A 67 -62.37 33.23 -0.48
CA SER A 67 -61.72 32.03 -1.00
C SER A 67 -62.42 31.55 -2.27
N SER A 68 -61.82 31.84 -3.43
CA SER A 68 -62.28 31.37 -4.73
C SER A 68 -62.06 29.85 -4.86
N PRO A 69 -62.99 29.09 -5.48
CA PRO A 69 -62.81 27.67 -5.77
C PRO A 69 -61.44 27.38 -6.41
N GLY A 70 -60.79 26.28 -5.99
CA GLY A 70 -59.44 25.91 -6.45
C GLY A 70 -58.28 26.59 -5.72
N ALA A 71 -58.51 27.24 -4.57
CA ALA A 71 -57.44 27.85 -3.76
C ALA A 71 -56.36 26.83 -3.31
N VAL A 72 -56.79 25.65 -2.89
CA VAL A 72 -55.89 24.55 -2.49
C VAL A 72 -55.12 24.01 -3.70
N ASP A 73 -55.77 23.88 -4.87
CA ASP A 73 -55.09 23.44 -6.09
C ASP A 73 -54.05 24.46 -6.58
N ARG A 74 -54.34 25.76 -6.40
CA ARG A 74 -53.36 26.83 -6.64
C ARG A 74 -52.18 26.73 -5.67
N ALA A 75 -52.43 26.46 -4.39
CA ALA A 75 -51.38 26.25 -3.38
C ALA A 75 -50.52 25.02 -3.68
N LYS A 76 -51.13 23.89 -4.07
CA LYS A 76 -50.40 22.68 -4.51
C LYS A 76 -49.56 22.94 -5.76
N LYS A 77 -50.12 23.65 -6.75
CA LYS A 77 -49.38 24.02 -7.97
C LYS A 77 -48.23 24.99 -7.68
N ALA A 78 -48.40 25.90 -6.74
CA ALA A 78 -47.34 26.82 -6.30
C ALA A 78 -46.24 26.06 -5.54
N LEU A 79 -46.60 25.08 -4.71
CA LEU A 79 -45.64 24.20 -4.03
C LEU A 79 -44.86 23.33 -5.02
N GLU A 80 -45.52 22.72 -6.01
CA GLU A 80 -44.83 21.98 -7.07
C GLU A 80 -43.92 22.89 -7.90
N GLY A 81 -44.38 24.09 -8.26
CA GLY A 81 -43.52 25.07 -8.93
C GLY A 81 -42.34 25.53 -8.08
N PHE A 82 -42.46 25.53 -6.75
CA PHE A 82 -41.36 25.80 -5.84
C PHE A 82 -40.40 24.60 -5.73
N LYS A 83 -40.90 23.37 -5.72
CA LYS A 83 -40.08 22.14 -5.81
C LYS A 83 -39.34 22.07 -7.14
N ASP A 84 -39.96 22.47 -8.24
CA ASP A 84 -39.33 22.59 -9.56
C ASP A 84 -38.27 23.70 -9.58
N LYS A 85 -38.52 24.83 -8.93
CA LYS A 85 -37.49 25.86 -8.74
C LYS A 85 -36.36 25.36 -7.84
N LEU A 86 -36.64 24.59 -6.80
CA LEU A 86 -35.63 23.95 -5.96
C LEU A 86 -34.81 22.94 -6.76
N SER A 87 -35.42 22.11 -7.60
CA SER A 87 -34.72 21.15 -8.46
C SER A 87 -33.89 21.85 -9.54
N ALA A 88 -34.43 22.87 -10.21
CA ALA A 88 -33.70 23.69 -11.17
C ALA A 88 -32.57 24.50 -10.51
N LYS A 89 -32.80 25.03 -9.29
CA LYS A 89 -31.77 25.70 -8.51
C LYS A 89 -30.71 24.71 -8.04
N ARG A 90 -31.07 23.45 -7.74
CA ARG A 90 -30.14 22.33 -7.51
C ARG A 90 -29.28 22.02 -8.72
N GLU A 91 -29.87 22.04 -9.92
CA GLU A 91 -29.18 21.82 -11.20
C GLU A 91 -28.30 23.02 -11.60
N SER A 92 -28.69 24.26 -11.26
CA SER A 92 -27.90 25.47 -11.54
C SER A 92 -26.83 25.79 -10.47
N SER A 93 -27.10 25.42 -9.20
CA SER A 93 -26.14 25.45 -8.10
C SER A 93 -25.30 24.18 -8.04
N ALA A 94 -25.51 23.24 -8.96
CA ALA A 94 -24.53 22.23 -9.34
C ALA A 94 -23.35 22.91 -10.06
N ALA A 95 -22.77 23.92 -9.40
CA ALA A 95 -21.39 24.29 -9.64
C ALA A 95 -20.59 23.03 -9.35
N SER A 96 -20.16 22.35 -10.41
CA SER A 96 -19.27 21.21 -10.39
C SER A 96 -18.09 21.53 -9.48
N THR A 97 -18.09 21.03 -8.25
CA THR A 97 -16.93 21.14 -7.38
C THR A 97 -15.90 20.15 -7.89
N ALA A 98 -15.04 20.62 -8.79
CA ALA A 98 -13.92 19.86 -9.29
C ALA A 98 -12.86 19.78 -8.18
N TYR A 99 -12.63 18.58 -7.65
CA TYR A 99 -11.53 18.31 -6.73
C TYR A 99 -10.31 17.92 -7.56
N LEU A 100 -9.30 18.78 -7.59
CA LEU A 100 -8.03 18.51 -8.28
C LEU A 100 -7.09 17.72 -7.36
N GLY A 101 -6.58 16.57 -7.82
CA GLY A 101 -5.49 15.84 -7.19
C GLY A 101 -4.32 15.73 -8.16
N THR A 102 -3.11 16.11 -7.74
CA THR A 102 -1.93 16.05 -8.61
C THR A 102 -0.95 14.98 -8.19
N GLU A 103 -0.19 14.49 -9.18
CA GLU A 103 0.75 13.38 -9.06
C GLU A 103 2.18 13.81 -8.69
N LEU A 104 2.40 15.10 -8.37
CA LEU A 104 3.73 15.70 -8.41
C LEU A 104 4.04 16.59 -7.20
N TYR A 105 5.21 16.31 -6.62
CA TYR A 105 5.87 17.08 -5.58
C TYR A 105 7.09 17.77 -6.19
N ILE A 106 7.37 19.03 -5.80
CA ILE A 106 8.58 19.76 -6.20
C ILE A 106 9.56 19.72 -5.02
N SER A 107 10.76 19.16 -5.21
CA SER A 107 11.80 19.17 -4.18
C SER A 107 12.44 20.55 -4.05
N PRO A 108 13.20 20.84 -2.97
CA PRO A 108 13.92 22.11 -2.78
C PRO A 108 14.91 22.49 -3.90
N SER A 109 15.18 21.60 -4.85
CA SER A 109 16.05 21.83 -6.02
C SER A 109 15.30 22.08 -7.33
N GLY A 110 13.97 22.16 -7.33
CA GLY A 110 13.17 22.55 -8.49
C GLY A 110 12.89 21.44 -9.51
N TYR A 111 13.07 20.16 -9.15
CA TYR A 111 12.77 19.03 -10.02
C TYR A 111 11.51 18.27 -9.59
N PRO A 112 10.68 17.80 -10.55
CA PRO A 112 9.48 17.02 -10.27
C PRO A 112 9.82 15.62 -9.78
N VAL A 113 9.26 15.20 -8.64
CA VAL A 113 9.33 13.82 -8.14
C VAL A 113 7.93 13.21 -8.13
N LYS A 114 7.79 12.02 -8.74
CA LYS A 114 6.53 11.28 -8.94
C LYS A 114 6.01 10.71 -7.62
N VAL A 115 4.77 11.03 -7.25
CA VAL A 115 4.08 10.40 -6.12
C VAL A 115 3.68 8.97 -6.52
N PRO A 116 3.98 7.94 -5.69
CA PRO A 116 3.55 6.57 -5.99
C PRO A 116 2.01 6.46 -6.04
N ASP A 117 1.51 5.81 -7.10
CA ASP A 117 0.09 5.60 -7.45
C ASP A 117 -0.76 5.06 -6.26
N ALA A 118 -0.13 4.38 -5.30
CA ALA A 118 -0.78 3.85 -4.09
C ALA A 118 -1.27 4.94 -3.11
N GLN A 119 -0.52 6.04 -2.93
CA GLN A 119 -0.90 7.12 -2.00
C GLN A 119 -2.04 7.96 -2.58
N ILE A 120 -2.06 8.11 -3.91
CA ILE A 120 -3.13 8.78 -4.65
C ILE A 120 -4.43 7.96 -4.58
N LYS A 121 -4.35 6.65 -4.78
CA LYS A 121 -5.50 5.75 -4.62
C LYS A 121 -6.06 5.79 -3.19
N GLN A 122 -5.21 5.85 -2.17
CA GLN A 122 -5.66 5.91 -0.78
C GLN A 122 -6.43 7.21 -0.45
N PHE A 123 -6.14 8.30 -1.16
CA PHE A 123 -6.91 9.55 -1.11
C PHE A 123 -8.28 9.46 -1.80
N MET A 124 -8.42 8.56 -2.79
CA MET A 124 -9.66 8.34 -3.56
C MET A 124 -10.69 7.46 -2.82
N TYR A 125 -10.24 6.60 -1.90
CA TYR A 125 -11.08 5.61 -1.20
C TYR A 125 -11.49 6.01 0.23
N ASP A 126 -10.80 6.94 0.88
CA ASP A 126 -11.08 7.33 2.27
C ASP A 126 -11.67 8.75 2.34
N ALA A 127 -13.00 8.83 2.41
CA ALA A 127 -13.73 10.10 2.48
C ALA A 127 -13.38 10.93 3.73
N SER A 128 -12.82 10.34 4.79
CA SER A 128 -12.42 11.05 6.01
C SER A 128 -11.06 11.76 5.88
N LYS A 129 -10.24 11.34 4.91
CA LYS A 129 -8.94 11.95 4.58
C LYS A 129 -9.03 12.96 3.44
N ILE A 130 -10.14 12.94 2.70
CA ILE A 130 -10.54 14.05 1.84
C ILE A 130 -10.93 15.20 2.78
N ASN A 131 -10.17 16.29 2.73
CA ASN A 131 -10.46 17.47 3.52
C ASN A 131 -11.71 18.18 2.95
N LYS A 132 -12.90 17.74 3.39
CA LYS A 132 -14.21 18.23 2.93
C LYS A 132 -14.48 19.70 3.25
N THR A 133 -13.65 20.32 4.08
CA THR A 133 -13.83 21.69 4.57
C THR A 133 -13.04 22.72 3.76
N TYR A 134 -12.45 22.34 2.63
CA TYR A 134 -11.70 23.28 1.79
C TYR A 134 -12.42 23.48 0.44
N PRO A 135 -13.16 24.58 0.26
CA PRO A 135 -13.94 24.84 -0.95
C PRO A 135 -13.08 25.14 -2.20
N ASN A 136 -11.76 24.91 -2.17
CA ASN A 136 -10.85 25.08 -3.30
C ASN A 136 -9.60 24.22 -3.07
N GLY A 137 -9.50 23.08 -3.78
CA GLY A 137 -8.46 22.07 -3.58
C GLY A 137 -7.03 22.60 -3.79
N ALA A 138 -6.10 22.13 -2.97
CA ALA A 138 -4.67 22.37 -3.16
C ALA A 138 -4.16 21.58 -4.37
N LEU A 139 -3.57 22.29 -5.34
CA LEU A 139 -3.09 21.69 -6.59
C LEU A 139 -1.72 21.01 -6.48
N TYR A 140 -0.91 21.24 -5.44
CA TYR A 140 0.41 20.60 -5.28
C TYR A 140 0.98 20.92 -3.89
N GLY A 141 2.04 20.24 -3.48
CA GLY A 141 2.72 20.50 -2.20
C GLY A 141 4.18 20.08 -2.21
N TYR A 142 4.93 20.55 -1.22
CA TYR A 142 6.30 20.14 -0.96
C TYR A 142 6.51 19.98 0.55
N LYS A 143 7.53 19.23 0.96
CA LYS A 143 8.11 19.22 2.30
C LYS A 143 9.48 19.86 2.23
N ASN A 144 9.80 20.64 3.26
CA ASN A 144 11.12 21.24 3.38
C ASN A 144 12.15 20.21 3.90
N ALA A 145 13.41 20.64 4.08
CA ALA A 145 14.50 19.79 4.58
C ALA A 145 14.25 19.19 5.98
N ASN A 146 13.28 19.73 6.71
CA ASN A 146 12.85 19.26 8.03
C ASN A 146 11.61 18.36 7.96
N ASP A 147 11.26 17.89 6.76
CA ASP A 147 10.11 17.01 6.49
C ASP A 147 8.72 17.63 6.81
N VAL A 148 8.65 18.96 6.96
CA VAL A 148 7.40 19.71 7.20
C VAL A 148 6.66 19.89 5.89
N LEU A 149 5.39 19.46 5.82
CA LEU A 149 4.54 19.55 4.63
C LEU A 149 3.95 20.95 4.42
N PHE A 150 4.02 21.43 3.18
CA PHE A 150 3.44 22.67 2.66
C PHE A 150 2.51 22.34 1.49
N LEU A 151 1.29 22.85 1.49
CA LEU A 151 0.30 22.63 0.43
C LEU A 151 -0.07 23.95 -0.25
N ALA A 152 -0.18 23.96 -1.57
CA ALA A 152 -0.66 25.10 -2.34
C ALA A 152 -2.05 25.55 -1.87
N LYS A 153 -2.20 26.79 -1.43
CA LYS A 153 -3.48 27.40 -1.09
C LYS A 153 -4.04 28.09 -2.32
N ILE A 154 -5.23 27.68 -2.71
CA ILE A 154 -5.96 28.26 -3.83
C ILE A 154 -7.32 28.65 -3.32
N GLU A 155 -7.78 29.85 -3.67
CA GLU A 155 -9.12 30.31 -3.32
C GLU A 155 -9.75 30.95 -4.56
N LYS A 156 -10.98 30.52 -4.89
CA LYS A 156 -11.74 31.01 -6.05
C LYS A 156 -10.93 30.94 -7.36
N GLY A 157 -10.19 29.85 -7.55
CA GLY A 157 -9.34 29.62 -8.73
C GLY A 157 -8.01 30.40 -8.75
N LYS A 158 -7.70 31.17 -7.70
CA LYS A 158 -6.48 31.98 -7.59
C LYS A 158 -5.47 31.36 -6.64
N PHE A 159 -4.23 31.19 -7.08
CA PHE A 159 -3.14 30.73 -6.23
C PHE A 159 -2.70 31.82 -5.25
N LEU A 160 -2.70 31.49 -3.96
CA LEU A 160 -2.39 32.41 -2.86
C LEU A 160 -1.00 32.18 -2.25
N GLY A 161 -0.42 30.99 -2.37
CA GLY A 161 0.88 30.62 -1.78
C GLY A 161 0.87 29.17 -1.30
N TYR A 162 1.84 28.79 -0.48
CA TYR A 162 1.96 27.47 0.14
C TYR A 162 1.69 27.53 1.64
N GLU A 163 0.67 26.84 2.11
CA GLU A 163 0.29 26.76 3.52
C GLU A 163 1.05 25.62 4.21
N ASN A 164 1.83 25.97 5.23
CA ASN A 164 2.46 25.01 6.14
C ASN A 164 1.36 24.20 6.86
N GLN A 165 1.39 22.88 6.76
CA GLN A 165 0.31 22.04 7.30
C GLN A 165 0.40 21.82 8.81
N GLN A 166 1.54 22.13 9.43
CA GLN A 166 1.68 22.13 10.89
C GLN A 166 1.27 23.48 11.49
N THR A 167 1.75 24.60 10.93
CA THR A 167 1.54 25.94 11.51
C THR A 167 0.36 26.70 10.91
N LYS A 168 -0.15 26.26 9.75
CA LYS A 168 -1.19 26.94 8.95
C LYS A 168 -0.80 28.32 8.41
N GLU A 169 0.47 28.68 8.49
CA GLU A 169 1.00 29.91 7.89
C GLU A 169 1.19 29.78 6.39
N LEU A 170 1.01 30.88 5.67
CA LEU A 170 1.10 30.96 4.20
C LEU A 170 2.44 31.55 3.75
N TYR A 171 3.12 30.86 2.85
CA TYR A 171 4.43 31.23 2.32
C TYR A 171 4.33 31.47 0.81
N ILE A 172 4.88 32.57 0.31
CA ILE A 172 4.93 32.86 -1.13
C ILE A 172 6.30 32.46 -1.64
N ASP A 173 6.41 31.25 -2.18
CA ASP A 173 7.65 30.81 -2.84
C ASP A 173 7.84 31.58 -4.16
N THR A 174 9.09 31.95 -4.44
CA THR A 174 9.47 32.71 -5.65
C THR A 174 9.95 31.83 -6.79
N THR A 175 10.08 30.52 -6.57
CA THR A 175 10.64 29.55 -7.52
C THR A 175 9.66 29.27 -8.68
N SER A 176 10.03 29.62 -9.92
CA SER A 176 9.18 29.39 -11.11
C SER A 176 9.45 28.03 -11.73
N TYR A 177 8.41 27.18 -11.85
CA TYR A 177 8.49 25.91 -12.58
C TYR A 177 7.96 26.08 -14.01
N ARG A 178 8.78 25.80 -15.04
CA ARG A 178 8.44 26.00 -16.46
C ARG A 178 7.99 24.71 -17.20
N GLY A 179 7.82 23.59 -16.51
CA GLY A 179 7.44 22.30 -17.13
C GLY A 179 5.93 22.04 -17.18
N LYS A 180 5.49 21.17 -18.10
CA LYS A 180 4.14 20.59 -18.11
C LYS A 180 4.05 19.44 -17.09
N VAL A 181 3.00 19.41 -16.29
CA VAL A 181 2.73 18.40 -15.26
C VAL A 181 1.39 17.69 -15.54
N LYS A 182 1.33 16.40 -15.20
CA LYS A 182 0.09 15.62 -15.30
C LYS A 182 -0.72 15.73 -14.02
N VAL A 183 -2.02 15.92 -14.16
CA VAL A 183 -2.98 16.14 -13.08
C VAL A 183 -4.22 15.31 -13.31
N PHE A 184 -4.80 14.81 -12.22
CA PHE A 184 -6.12 14.20 -12.26
C PHE A 184 -7.16 15.15 -11.69
N ILE A 185 -8.27 15.30 -12.39
CA ILE A 185 -9.44 16.03 -11.89
C ILE A 185 -10.48 15.00 -11.49
N LEU A 186 -11.05 15.15 -10.30
CA LEU A 186 -12.18 14.38 -9.82
C LEU A 186 -13.39 15.31 -9.77
N GLU A 187 -14.37 15.10 -10.63
CA GLU A 187 -15.67 15.76 -10.53
C GLU A 187 -16.63 14.81 -9.82
N GLU A 188 -16.98 15.14 -8.59
CA GLU A 188 -17.99 14.39 -7.84
C GLU A 188 -19.38 14.63 -8.45
N LEU A 189 -20.10 13.54 -8.68
CA LEU A 189 -21.49 13.57 -9.11
C LEU A 189 -22.39 13.68 -7.86
N ASN A 190 -23.64 14.09 -8.09
CA ASN A 190 -24.60 14.63 -7.12
C ASN A 190 -24.92 13.75 -5.89
N ASP A 191 -24.42 12.53 -5.81
CA ASP A 191 -24.62 11.58 -4.71
C ASP A 191 -23.40 11.43 -3.78
N GLY A 192 -22.24 12.03 -4.10
CA GLY A 192 -20.98 11.84 -3.35
C GLY A 192 -20.39 10.43 -3.48
N CYS A 193 -21.03 9.60 -4.30
CA CYS A 193 -20.76 8.19 -4.52
C CYS A 193 -20.10 7.98 -5.86
N GLN A 194 -20.55 8.66 -6.92
CA GLN A 194 -19.89 8.59 -8.21
C GLN A 194 -18.99 9.80 -8.48
N TYR A 195 -17.87 9.59 -9.14
CA TYR A 195 -16.99 10.68 -9.61
C TYR A 195 -16.45 10.40 -11.01
N LYS A 196 -16.28 11.47 -11.80
CA LYS A 196 -15.57 11.44 -13.08
C LYS A 196 -14.11 11.78 -12.83
N GLN A 197 -13.22 10.89 -13.26
CA GLN A 197 -11.78 11.12 -13.25
C GLN A 197 -11.29 11.53 -14.64
N TYR A 198 -10.62 12.67 -14.70
CA TYR A 198 -9.97 13.21 -15.90
C TYR A 198 -8.45 13.18 -15.71
N THR A 199 -7.68 13.03 -16.78
CA THR A 199 -6.22 13.22 -16.74
C THR A 199 -5.84 14.32 -17.71
N ILE A 200 -5.20 15.37 -17.23
CA ILE A 200 -4.77 16.50 -18.06
C ILE A 200 -3.28 16.79 -17.86
N SER A 201 -2.64 17.29 -18.92
CA SER A 201 -1.28 17.82 -18.83
C SER A 201 -1.35 19.35 -18.89
N TYR A 202 -0.87 20.06 -17.86
CA TYR A 202 -0.93 21.53 -17.78
C TYR A 202 0.43 22.14 -17.46
N THR A 203 0.68 23.38 -17.89
CA THR A 203 1.90 24.13 -17.52
C THR A 203 1.64 24.92 -16.25
N VAL A 204 2.53 24.80 -15.25
CA VAL A 204 2.36 25.50 -13.96
C VAL A 204 2.44 27.02 -14.19
N PRO A 205 1.42 27.81 -13.81
CA PRO A 205 1.42 29.25 -14.01
C PRO A 205 2.47 29.96 -13.16
N ALA A 206 2.99 31.08 -13.66
CA ALA A 206 4.22 31.69 -13.16
C ALA A 206 4.01 32.67 -11.99
N LYS A 207 2.79 33.15 -11.71
CA LYS A 207 2.31 33.79 -10.44
C LYS A 207 0.92 34.42 -10.66
N MET A 208 0.06 34.41 -9.64
CA MET A 208 -1.26 35.11 -9.60
C MET A 208 -2.26 34.85 -10.73
N ASP A 209 -2.03 33.86 -11.60
CA ASP A 209 -2.94 33.50 -12.68
C ASP A 209 -4.12 32.63 -12.21
N GLN A 210 -5.25 32.70 -12.94
CA GLN A 210 -6.36 31.77 -12.74
C GLN A 210 -5.98 30.39 -13.28
N VAL A 211 -5.78 29.44 -12.36
CA VAL A 211 -5.33 28.09 -12.73
C VAL A 211 -6.33 27.40 -13.66
N LEU A 212 -7.63 27.60 -13.44
CA LEU A 212 -8.70 27.00 -14.25
C LEU A 212 -8.59 27.32 -15.74
N ASN A 213 -8.19 28.54 -16.10
CA ASN A 213 -8.04 28.95 -17.51
C ASN A 213 -6.79 28.34 -18.17
N SER A 214 -5.82 27.90 -17.37
CA SER A 214 -4.62 27.19 -17.86
C SER A 214 -4.84 25.70 -18.10
N LEU A 215 -5.97 25.15 -17.63
CA LEU A 215 -6.34 23.76 -17.84
C LEU A 215 -7.06 23.64 -19.20
N ASN A 216 -6.50 22.86 -20.13
CA ASN A 216 -7.12 22.62 -21.44
C ASN A 216 -8.29 21.62 -21.35
N LEU A 217 -9.35 21.99 -20.63
CA LEU A 217 -10.51 21.14 -20.38
C LEU A 217 -11.33 20.87 -21.65
N SER A 218 -11.31 21.81 -22.60
CA SER A 218 -12.02 21.69 -23.88
C SER A 218 -11.42 20.65 -24.83
N GLY A 219 -10.19 20.18 -24.57
CA GLY A 219 -9.51 19.13 -25.35
C GLY A 219 -9.76 17.70 -24.85
N LEU A 220 -10.56 17.51 -23.79
CA LEU A 220 -10.85 16.18 -23.24
C LEU A 220 -11.89 15.45 -24.12
N THR A 221 -11.56 14.25 -24.59
CA THR A 221 -12.52 13.41 -25.33
C THR A 221 -13.33 12.54 -24.38
N LYS A 222 -14.48 12.01 -24.82
CA LYS A 222 -15.33 11.12 -23.99
C LYS A 222 -14.59 9.84 -23.52
N ASP A 223 -13.62 9.36 -24.30
CA ASP A 223 -12.85 8.16 -23.99
C ASP A 223 -11.80 8.39 -22.88
N ASP A 224 -11.44 9.66 -22.63
CA ASP A 224 -10.51 10.06 -21.55
C ASP A 224 -11.21 10.20 -20.18
N ILE A 225 -12.54 10.03 -20.14
CA ILE A 225 -13.39 10.21 -18.96
C ILE A 225 -13.69 8.85 -18.33
N ARG A 226 -13.25 8.63 -17.09
CA ARG A 226 -13.60 7.41 -16.33
C ARG A 226 -14.59 7.72 -15.22
N VAL A 227 -15.79 7.15 -15.27
CA VAL A 227 -16.78 7.21 -14.19
C VAL A 227 -16.48 6.11 -13.16
N ARG A 228 -16.44 6.44 -11.87
CA ARG A 228 -16.09 5.55 -10.75
C ARG A 228 -17.12 5.70 -9.64
N ASP A 229 -17.41 4.62 -8.90
CA ASP A 229 -18.33 4.61 -7.75
C ASP A 229 -17.58 4.34 -6.42
N ARG A 230 -18.03 4.96 -5.33
CA ARG A 230 -17.37 5.10 -4.02
C ARG A 230 -18.24 4.55 -2.88
N CYS A 231 -19.57 4.59 -2.99
CA CYS A 231 -20.45 4.27 -1.84
C CYS A 231 -21.14 2.92 -1.90
N SER A 232 -21.03 2.18 -3.01
CA SER A 232 -21.81 0.97 -3.09
C SER A 232 -21.24 -0.06 -2.11
N ASN A 233 -22.10 -0.50 -1.19
CA ASN A 233 -21.81 -1.52 -0.20
C ASN A 233 -21.17 -2.72 -0.90
N ALA A 234 -20.19 -3.34 -0.25
CA ALA A 234 -19.40 -4.46 -0.76
C ALA A 234 -20.22 -5.66 -1.28
N SER A 235 -21.54 -5.68 -1.10
CA SER A 235 -22.45 -6.69 -1.62
C SER A 235 -23.06 -6.40 -3.00
N ASP A 236 -23.15 -5.13 -3.44
CA ASP A 236 -23.87 -4.75 -4.67
C ASP A 236 -23.00 -4.15 -5.79
N ILE A 237 -21.69 -3.97 -5.57
CA ILE A 237 -20.70 -3.92 -6.67
C ILE A 237 -20.09 -5.31 -6.82
N ARG A 238 -20.87 -6.27 -7.31
CA ARG A 238 -20.27 -7.21 -8.27
C ARG A 238 -19.94 -6.38 -9.49
N ALA A 239 -18.78 -5.71 -9.44
CA ALA A 239 -18.10 -5.32 -10.64
C ALA A 239 -18.08 -6.60 -11.47
N LYS A 240 -18.57 -6.53 -12.72
CA LYS A 240 -18.27 -7.58 -13.69
C LYS A 240 -16.82 -8.01 -13.44
N PRO A 241 -16.54 -9.32 -13.34
CA PRO A 241 -15.20 -9.82 -13.07
C PRO A 241 -14.21 -9.00 -13.88
N ASP A 242 -13.22 -8.42 -13.17
CA ASP A 242 -12.22 -7.54 -13.77
C ASP A 242 -11.83 -8.14 -15.13
N PRO A 243 -11.88 -7.38 -16.24
CA PRO A 243 -11.61 -7.95 -17.54
C PRO A 243 -10.29 -8.72 -17.45
N VAL A 244 -10.32 -9.97 -17.91
CA VAL A 244 -9.27 -11.00 -17.77
C VAL A 244 -7.89 -10.55 -18.30
N SER A 245 -7.78 -9.32 -18.80
CA SER A 245 -6.54 -8.63 -19.15
C SER A 245 -5.96 -7.84 -17.97
N GLY A 246 -5.07 -8.50 -17.23
CA GLY A 246 -4.21 -7.91 -16.20
C GLY A 246 -3.19 -8.96 -15.74
N PRO A 247 -2.09 -8.55 -15.09
CA PRO A 247 -1.12 -9.51 -14.56
C PRO A 247 -1.80 -10.46 -13.58
N LYS A 248 -1.65 -11.77 -13.79
CA LYS A 248 -2.41 -12.82 -13.10
C LYS A 248 -1.85 -13.22 -11.73
N HIS A 249 -0.77 -12.56 -11.32
CA HIS A 249 0.12 -13.05 -10.27
C HIS A 249 0.58 -11.91 -9.36
N LEU A 250 0.54 -12.16 -8.06
CA LEU A 250 1.16 -11.35 -7.02
C LEU A 250 2.55 -11.93 -6.74
N ALA A 251 3.56 -11.08 -6.55
CA ALA A 251 4.87 -11.50 -6.07
C ALA A 251 5.11 -10.96 -4.66
N LEU A 252 5.39 -11.86 -3.71
CA LEU A 252 5.76 -11.54 -2.35
C LEU A 252 7.23 -11.87 -2.10
N PHE A 253 7.98 -10.85 -1.71
CA PHE A 253 9.39 -10.92 -1.38
C PHE A 253 9.55 -10.90 0.15
N VAL A 254 10.10 -11.96 0.73
CA VAL A 254 10.30 -12.12 2.17
C VAL A 254 11.80 -12.12 2.49
N ASN A 255 12.31 -11.00 3.01
CA ASN A 255 13.75 -10.88 3.28
C ASN A 255 14.17 -11.68 4.51
N GLY A 256 15.48 -11.90 4.63
CA GLY A 256 16.10 -12.53 5.78
C GLY A 256 16.70 -11.54 6.78
N TYR A 257 17.79 -11.96 7.42
CA TYR A 257 18.48 -11.19 8.45
C TYR A 257 18.99 -9.84 7.94
N ARG A 258 18.66 -8.74 8.64
CA ARG A 258 19.12 -7.39 8.36
C ARG A 258 20.35 -7.10 9.21
N PHE A 259 21.53 -7.19 8.60
CA PHE A 259 22.80 -6.97 9.29
C PHE A 259 22.94 -5.50 9.77
N GLY A 260 23.43 -5.30 10.99
CA GLY A 260 23.76 -3.98 11.53
C GLY A 260 23.97 -3.99 13.05
N PHE A 261 24.71 -3.01 13.56
CA PHE A 261 24.88 -2.76 14.99
C PHE A 261 24.26 -1.41 15.39
N PRO A 262 23.48 -1.33 16.49
CA PRO A 262 22.90 -2.48 17.21
C PRO A 262 22.00 -3.31 16.29
N GLU A 263 21.74 -4.56 16.71
CA GLU A 263 20.85 -5.48 15.98
C GLU A 263 19.51 -4.82 15.69
N LYS A 264 18.95 -5.07 14.50
CA LYS A 264 17.70 -4.45 14.10
C LYS A 264 16.53 -5.06 14.87
N PRO A 265 15.44 -4.31 15.11
CA PRO A 265 14.23 -4.87 15.71
C PRO A 265 13.64 -5.95 14.81
N ASN A 266 13.06 -6.99 15.41
CA ASN A 266 12.29 -8.02 14.72
C ASN A 266 11.21 -7.42 13.81
N SER A 267 10.76 -8.24 12.85
CA SER A 267 9.63 -7.95 11.96
C SER A 267 8.46 -7.25 12.65
N ASP A 268 7.93 -6.21 12.01
CA ASP A 268 6.69 -5.53 12.40
C ASP A 268 5.43 -6.14 11.75
N HIS A 269 5.60 -7.24 11.02
CA HIS A 269 4.55 -8.00 10.36
C HIS A 269 3.78 -7.23 9.27
N ALA A 270 4.29 -6.07 8.85
CA ALA A 270 3.68 -5.27 7.82
C ALA A 270 3.99 -5.81 6.41
N ILE A 271 2.97 -5.85 5.56
CA ILE A 271 3.14 -6.02 4.12
C ILE A 271 3.20 -4.64 3.47
N THR A 272 4.19 -4.43 2.62
CA THR A 272 4.46 -3.14 1.98
C THR A 272 4.61 -3.29 0.47
N SER A 273 4.38 -2.21 -0.27
CA SER A 273 4.52 -2.18 -1.74
C SER A 273 5.93 -1.78 -2.20
N SER A 274 6.84 -1.51 -1.26
CA SER A 274 8.22 -1.10 -1.51
C SER A 274 9.16 -1.83 -0.55
N ASP A 275 10.34 -2.19 -1.04
CA ASP A 275 11.42 -2.72 -0.20
C ASP A 275 11.94 -1.64 0.75
N ARG A 276 11.43 -1.61 1.98
CA ARG A 276 11.77 -0.60 3.00
C ARG A 276 13.23 -0.59 3.41
N TYR A 277 13.96 -1.67 3.14
CA TYR A 277 15.31 -1.88 3.63
C TYR A 277 16.35 -2.02 2.50
N ASN A 278 15.92 -1.87 1.24
CA ASN A 278 16.77 -2.06 0.06
C ASN A 278 17.55 -3.39 0.11
N TYR A 279 16.87 -4.45 0.55
CA TYR A 279 17.45 -5.77 0.79
C TYR A 279 17.79 -6.50 -0.51
N TRP A 280 16.97 -6.37 -1.54
CA TRP A 280 16.96 -7.34 -2.66
C TRP A 280 17.97 -7.07 -3.77
N GLU A 281 18.72 -5.97 -3.73
CA GLU A 281 19.78 -5.62 -4.69
C GLU A 281 19.37 -5.76 -6.19
N GLY A 282 18.10 -5.48 -6.49
CA GLY A 282 17.50 -5.59 -7.82
C GLY A 282 17.14 -7.01 -8.27
N LEU A 283 17.38 -8.04 -7.45
CA LEU A 283 16.94 -9.41 -7.71
C LEU A 283 15.41 -9.51 -7.74
N ASP A 284 14.73 -8.73 -6.90
CA ASP A 284 13.27 -8.56 -6.87
C ASP A 284 12.71 -8.11 -8.22
N GLN A 285 13.42 -7.20 -8.91
CA GLN A 285 13.01 -6.70 -10.22
C GLN A 285 13.14 -7.79 -11.29
N GLN A 286 14.20 -8.60 -11.23
CA GLN A 286 14.39 -9.72 -12.15
C GLN A 286 13.31 -10.79 -11.95
N PHE A 287 13.04 -11.17 -10.70
CA PHE A 287 11.93 -12.07 -10.38
C PHE A 287 10.60 -11.52 -10.87
N SER A 288 10.29 -10.25 -10.59
CA SER A 288 9.02 -9.66 -10.97
C SER A 288 8.81 -9.63 -12.49
N LYS A 289 9.89 -9.36 -13.24
CA LYS A 289 9.88 -9.46 -14.71
C LYS A 289 9.64 -10.89 -15.17
N GLN A 290 10.31 -11.85 -14.55
CA GLN A 290 10.24 -13.27 -14.92
C GLN A 290 8.88 -13.88 -14.56
N LEU A 291 8.30 -13.48 -13.44
CA LEU A 291 6.99 -13.93 -12.96
C LEU A 291 5.83 -13.19 -13.64
N GLY A 292 6.11 -12.12 -14.41
CA GLY A 292 5.05 -11.32 -15.01
C GLY A 292 4.09 -10.73 -13.97
N SER A 293 4.57 -10.45 -12.76
CA SER A 293 3.74 -10.04 -11.64
C SER A 293 3.39 -8.55 -11.74
N GLY A 294 2.11 -8.23 -11.60
CA GLY A 294 1.62 -6.84 -11.66
C GLY A 294 1.76 -6.09 -10.34
N THR A 295 1.83 -6.84 -9.25
CA THR A 295 1.90 -6.32 -7.89
C THR A 295 3.09 -6.97 -7.19
N ARG A 296 3.96 -6.12 -6.64
CA ARG A 296 5.11 -6.51 -5.82
C ARG A 296 4.83 -6.14 -4.38
N LEU A 297 5.00 -7.12 -3.50
CA LEU A 297 4.77 -7.02 -2.07
C LEU A 297 6.05 -7.42 -1.34
N TYR A 298 6.31 -6.80 -0.20
CA TYR A 298 7.49 -7.03 0.61
C TYR A 298 7.09 -7.26 2.06
N ALA A 299 7.65 -8.30 2.67
CA ALA A 299 7.49 -8.63 4.08
C ALA A 299 8.87 -8.71 4.75
N ASP A 300 8.99 -8.13 5.94
CA ASP A 300 10.21 -8.20 6.74
C ASP A 300 10.28 -9.54 7.48
N GLY A 301 11.09 -10.47 6.99
CA GLY A 301 11.34 -11.74 7.68
C GLY A 301 12.45 -11.68 8.71
N HIS A 302 13.02 -10.51 9.00
CA HIS A 302 14.12 -10.38 9.96
C HIS A 302 13.69 -10.73 11.39
N HIS A 303 14.49 -11.60 12.00
CA HIS A 303 14.47 -11.90 13.42
C HIS A 303 15.90 -11.87 13.94
N GLY A 304 16.05 -11.58 15.23
CA GLY A 304 17.35 -11.52 15.87
C GLY A 304 18.12 -12.85 15.76
N ILE A 305 19.44 -12.77 15.89
CA ILE A 305 20.36 -13.91 15.76
C ILE A 305 20.05 -15.03 16.76
N GLY A 306 19.36 -14.71 17.87
CA GLY A 306 18.76 -15.67 18.80
C GLY A 306 17.92 -16.77 18.13
N THR A 307 17.32 -16.46 16.97
CA THR A 307 16.46 -17.39 16.23
C THR A 307 17.19 -18.22 15.17
N SER A 308 18.48 -17.98 14.97
CA SER A 308 19.34 -18.66 13.97
C SER A 308 19.97 -19.96 14.51
N ASN A 309 20.60 -20.74 13.65
CA ASN A 309 21.51 -21.84 14.01
C ASN A 309 22.67 -21.37 14.89
N HIS A 310 23.07 -20.11 14.77
CA HIS A 310 24.13 -19.56 15.59
C HIS A 310 23.66 -19.15 16.98
N GLN A 311 22.37 -18.88 17.21
CA GLN A 311 21.78 -18.46 18.50
C GLN A 311 22.33 -17.15 19.12
N ASN A 312 23.55 -16.74 18.80
CA ASN A 312 24.20 -15.52 19.27
C ASN A 312 25.41 -15.18 18.38
N MET A 313 25.87 -13.94 18.46
CA MET A 313 26.99 -13.45 17.65
C MET A 313 28.30 -14.19 17.95
N LEU A 314 28.54 -14.63 19.19
CA LEU A 314 29.79 -15.31 19.56
C LEU A 314 29.92 -16.64 18.80
N GLN A 315 28.87 -17.46 18.80
CA GLN A 315 28.83 -18.71 18.03
C GLN A 315 28.91 -18.48 16.52
N PHE A 316 28.33 -17.39 16.00
CA PHE A 316 28.52 -16.99 14.61
C PHE A 316 29.99 -16.73 14.29
N TYR A 317 30.67 -15.91 15.10
CA TYR A 317 32.08 -15.60 14.88
C TYR A 317 33.01 -16.81 15.05
N HIS A 318 32.71 -17.72 15.98
CA HIS A 318 33.47 -18.98 16.10
C HIS A 318 33.33 -19.85 14.86
N SER A 319 32.08 -20.04 14.37
CA SER A 319 31.81 -20.74 13.12
C SER A 319 32.57 -20.08 11.97
N ALA A 320 32.45 -18.76 11.83
CA ALA A 320 33.10 -17.98 10.77
C ALA A 320 34.62 -18.09 10.81
N LYS A 321 35.26 -17.88 11.96
CA LYS A 321 36.72 -18.00 12.09
C LYS A 321 37.24 -19.38 11.74
N SER A 322 36.51 -20.43 12.10
CA SER A 322 36.92 -21.81 11.78
C SER A 322 36.72 -22.13 10.30
N ALA A 323 35.63 -21.65 9.69
CA ALA A 323 35.19 -22.07 8.37
C ALA A 323 35.68 -21.20 7.21
N ILE A 324 35.90 -19.89 7.42
CA ILE A 324 36.47 -19.00 6.41
C ILE A 324 37.85 -19.54 5.99
N GLU A 325 38.15 -19.48 4.69
CA GLU A 325 39.43 -19.97 4.17
C GLU A 325 40.63 -19.23 4.78
N PRO A 326 41.85 -19.78 4.74
CA PRO A 326 43.01 -19.10 5.31
C PRO A 326 43.25 -17.72 4.70
N PHE A 327 43.07 -17.53 3.38
CA PHE A 327 43.36 -16.27 2.69
C PHE A 327 42.13 -15.77 1.92
N PRO A 328 41.09 -15.29 2.62
CA PRO A 328 39.84 -14.87 1.98
C PRO A 328 40.05 -13.60 1.16
N SER A 329 39.36 -13.49 0.02
CA SER A 329 39.38 -12.28 -0.80
C SER A 329 38.37 -11.22 -0.36
N ASP A 330 37.36 -11.58 0.44
CA ASP A 330 36.36 -10.66 0.95
C ASP A 330 36.86 -9.89 2.18
N GLY A 331 36.75 -8.56 2.15
CA GLY A 331 37.29 -7.70 3.22
C GLY A 331 36.63 -7.92 4.60
N LYS A 332 35.35 -8.33 4.65
CA LYS A 332 34.67 -8.65 5.91
C LYS A 332 35.16 -9.99 6.43
N GLU A 333 35.34 -10.97 5.57
CA GLU A 333 35.90 -12.27 5.95
C GLU A 333 37.35 -12.16 6.43
N ILE A 334 38.18 -11.31 5.81
CA ILE A 334 39.53 -10.97 6.30
C ILE A 334 39.45 -10.42 7.73
N ALA A 335 38.57 -9.45 7.97
CA ALA A 335 38.40 -8.85 9.29
C ALA A 335 37.97 -9.89 10.33
N ILE A 336 37.02 -10.77 10.00
CA ILE A 336 36.55 -11.84 10.89
C ILE A 336 37.67 -12.84 11.19
N LYS A 337 38.39 -13.29 10.15
CA LYS A 337 39.41 -14.34 10.24
C LYS A 337 40.61 -13.90 11.10
N TYR A 338 41.08 -12.66 10.92
CA TYR A 338 42.36 -12.22 11.48
C TYR A 338 42.26 -11.19 12.62
N VAL A 339 41.21 -10.39 12.70
CA VAL A 339 41.13 -9.27 13.66
C VAL A 339 40.40 -9.68 14.95
N GLY A 340 39.50 -10.66 14.89
CA GLY A 340 38.78 -11.18 16.06
C GLY A 340 37.88 -10.17 16.79
N MET A 341 36.99 -10.69 17.65
CA MET A 341 35.98 -9.87 18.36
C MET A 341 36.60 -8.83 19.31
N GLY A 342 37.78 -9.10 19.88
CA GLY A 342 38.45 -8.17 20.80
C GLY A 342 38.82 -6.85 20.12
N GLU A 343 39.43 -6.86 18.94
CA GLU A 343 39.89 -5.62 18.29
C GLU A 343 38.78 -4.92 17.48
N MET A 344 37.85 -5.68 16.88
CA MET A 344 36.71 -5.09 16.15
C MET A 344 35.70 -4.41 17.10
N ALA A 345 35.42 -4.99 18.27
CA ALA A 345 34.58 -4.35 19.28
C ALA A 345 35.25 -3.11 19.90
N ILE A 346 36.59 -3.13 20.09
CA ILE A 346 37.33 -1.97 20.64
C ILE A 346 37.42 -0.81 19.63
N ARG A 347 37.44 -1.08 18.31
CA ARG A 347 37.44 -0.02 17.29
C ARG A 347 36.07 0.66 17.09
N GLU A 348 34.96 -0.03 17.34
CA GLU A 348 33.61 0.53 17.17
C GLU A 348 32.91 0.91 18.50
N MET A 349 33.29 0.34 19.65
CA MET A 349 32.81 0.76 20.98
C MET A 349 33.77 1.76 21.64
N THR A 350 33.80 2.99 21.14
CA THR A 350 34.03 4.13 22.06
C THR A 350 32.66 4.65 22.49
N ILE A 351 31.96 3.90 23.35
CA ILE A 351 30.77 4.42 24.05
C ILE A 351 31.22 4.73 25.49
N PRO A 352 31.27 6.01 25.91
CA PRO A 352 31.60 6.34 27.28
C PRO A 352 30.40 5.99 28.17
N VAL A 353 30.44 4.82 28.83
CA VAL A 353 29.51 4.49 29.91
C VAL A 353 30.25 4.65 31.23
N GLN A 354 29.98 5.78 31.90
CA GLN A 354 30.15 6.05 33.34
C GLN A 354 31.10 5.11 34.11
N GLY A 355 32.40 5.18 33.81
CA GLY A 355 33.46 4.91 34.78
C GLY A 355 33.68 3.46 35.26
N LYS A 356 33.09 2.43 34.63
CA LYS A 356 33.47 1.03 34.91
C LYS A 356 33.61 0.23 33.62
N ALA A 357 34.84 0.09 33.15
CA ALA A 357 35.20 -0.88 32.13
C ALA A 357 35.04 -2.29 32.72
N VAL A 358 34.03 -3.03 32.27
CA VAL A 358 33.95 -4.48 32.49
C VAL A 358 34.77 -5.14 31.40
N LEU A 359 35.97 -5.61 31.75
CA LEU A 359 36.82 -6.38 30.86
C LEU A 359 36.20 -7.79 30.72
N TYR A 360 35.55 -8.08 29.61
CA TYR A 360 35.21 -9.46 29.27
C TYR A 360 36.50 -10.14 28.77
N THR A 361 37.10 -11.00 29.61
CA THR A 361 38.17 -11.90 29.17
C THR A 361 37.55 -13.00 28.32
N PHE A 362 37.65 -12.87 27.00
CA PHE A 362 37.29 -13.92 26.07
C PHE A 362 38.45 -14.92 25.97
N ASP A 363 38.19 -16.16 26.33
CA ASP A 363 39.13 -17.25 26.10
C ASP A 363 39.31 -17.45 24.58
N THR A 364 40.52 -17.21 24.10
CA THR A 364 40.91 -17.35 22.68
C THR A 364 41.52 -18.73 22.37
N SER A 365 41.54 -19.65 23.34
CA SER A 365 42.27 -20.92 23.25
C SER A 365 41.68 -21.97 22.29
N GLY A 366 40.52 -21.74 21.68
CA GLY A 366 39.77 -22.80 21.01
C GLY A 366 39.94 -22.98 19.49
N SER A 367 40.50 -22.03 18.75
CA SER A 367 40.63 -22.21 17.28
C SER A 367 41.75 -21.36 16.68
N GLY A 368 42.96 -21.93 16.64
CA GLY A 368 44.00 -21.41 15.77
C GLY A 368 43.56 -21.46 14.29
N PRO A 369 44.28 -20.80 13.36
CA PRO A 369 43.98 -20.81 11.93
C PRO A 369 44.00 -22.22 11.28
N PHE A 370 44.34 -23.25 12.05
CA PHE A 370 44.43 -24.67 11.68
C PHE A 370 43.41 -25.57 12.39
N ALA A 371 42.44 -25.01 13.14
CA ALA A 371 41.35 -25.81 13.69
C ALA A 371 40.48 -26.39 12.56
N GLU A 372 39.95 -27.60 12.76
CA GLU A 372 39.01 -28.20 11.80
C GLU A 372 37.84 -27.24 11.54
N ALA A 373 37.60 -26.95 10.26
CA ALA A 373 36.55 -26.02 9.84
C ALA A 373 35.17 -26.56 10.24
N LYS A 374 34.43 -25.81 11.05
CA LYS A 374 33.12 -26.24 11.58
C LYS A 374 32.04 -25.19 11.32
N LEU A 375 30.94 -25.65 10.74
CA LEU A 375 29.72 -24.86 10.58
C LEU A 375 28.73 -25.17 11.70
N ASN A 376 27.93 -24.18 12.09
CA ASN A 376 26.81 -24.38 13.01
C ASN A 376 25.62 -24.99 12.25
N THR A 377 25.63 -26.32 12.08
CA THR A 377 24.59 -27.06 11.35
C THR A 377 23.43 -27.53 12.23
N GLU A 378 23.54 -27.37 13.55
CA GLU A 378 22.49 -27.78 14.48
C GLU A 378 21.27 -26.87 14.35
N ALA A 379 20.11 -27.47 14.14
CA ALA A 379 18.89 -26.73 13.86
C ALA A 379 18.32 -26.07 15.11
N ASN A 380 18.11 -24.75 15.06
CA ASN A 380 17.33 -24.01 16.06
C ASN A 380 15.83 -24.06 15.73
N GLU A 381 15.17 -25.16 16.08
CA GLU A 381 13.73 -25.35 15.83
C GLU A 381 12.85 -24.33 16.55
N ALA A 382 13.22 -23.92 17.77
CA ALA A 382 12.49 -22.91 18.53
C ALA A 382 12.49 -21.56 17.79
N GLY A 383 13.67 -21.11 17.35
CA GLY A 383 13.82 -19.91 16.54
C GLY A 383 13.12 -20.02 15.18
N PHE A 384 13.13 -21.21 14.55
CA PHE A 384 12.35 -21.46 13.32
C PHE A 384 10.84 -21.28 13.55
N ASN A 385 10.30 -21.88 14.60
CA ASN A 385 8.87 -21.82 14.91
C ASN A 385 8.42 -20.42 15.33
N GLU A 386 9.28 -19.65 16.01
CA GLU A 386 9.02 -18.24 16.29
C GLU A 386 8.84 -17.43 14.99
N ARG A 387 9.79 -17.57 14.06
CA ARG A 387 9.73 -16.93 12.73
C ARG A 387 8.46 -17.32 11.98
N ARG A 388 8.09 -18.60 12.00
CA ARG A 388 6.86 -19.11 11.37
C ARG A 388 5.60 -18.54 12.02
N SER A 389 5.54 -18.48 13.35
CA SER A 389 4.42 -17.88 14.08
C SER A 389 4.24 -16.39 13.71
N ASN A 390 5.33 -15.64 13.68
CA ASN A 390 5.29 -14.22 13.28
C ASN A 390 4.92 -14.05 11.81
N GLY A 391 5.36 -14.97 10.94
CA GLY A 391 4.92 -15.04 9.55
C GLY A 391 3.41 -15.23 9.40
N GLN A 392 2.80 -16.05 10.27
CA GLN A 392 1.35 -16.26 10.29
C GLN A 392 0.59 -14.97 10.59
N GLN A 393 1.14 -14.09 11.43
CA GLN A 393 0.56 -12.78 11.70
C GLN A 393 0.60 -11.89 10.45
N ALA A 394 1.72 -11.83 9.74
CA ALA A 394 1.80 -11.11 8.46
C ALA A 394 0.89 -11.71 7.39
N GLY A 395 0.71 -13.04 7.35
CA GLY A 395 -0.21 -13.69 6.42
C GLY A 395 -1.67 -13.30 6.68
N LYS A 396 -2.07 -13.15 7.95
CA LYS A 396 -3.39 -12.61 8.31
C LYS A 396 -3.53 -11.15 7.86
N ALA A 397 -2.50 -10.33 8.05
CA ALA A 397 -2.49 -8.94 7.59
C ALA A 397 -2.58 -8.84 6.06
N LEU A 398 -1.85 -9.69 5.33
CA LEU A 398 -1.92 -9.79 3.87
C LEU A 398 -3.32 -10.15 3.40
N LEU A 399 -3.94 -11.16 4.02
CA LEU A 399 -5.30 -11.56 3.70
C LEU A 399 -6.29 -10.42 3.91
N ALA A 400 -6.19 -9.71 5.04
CA ALA A 400 -7.04 -8.56 5.33
C ALA A 400 -6.85 -7.42 4.31
N ASP A 401 -5.60 -7.15 3.91
CA ASP A 401 -5.30 -6.15 2.87
C ASP A 401 -5.85 -6.56 1.50
N ILE A 402 -5.86 -7.84 1.15
CA ILE A 402 -6.48 -8.34 -0.10
C ILE A 402 -8.02 -8.29 -0.03
N GLN A 403 -8.61 -8.68 1.11
CA GLN A 403 -10.05 -8.67 1.32
C GLN A 403 -10.62 -7.24 1.32
N SER A 404 -9.90 -6.29 1.93
CA SER A 404 -10.27 -4.88 1.94
C SER A 404 -9.95 -4.14 0.64
N GLN A 405 -9.47 -4.84 -0.40
CA GLN A 405 -9.08 -4.26 -1.70
C GLN A 405 -7.93 -3.24 -1.63
N LYS A 406 -7.21 -3.15 -0.50
CA LYS A 406 -5.95 -2.38 -0.40
C LYS A 406 -4.86 -2.98 -1.27
N ILE A 407 -4.83 -4.31 -1.39
CA ILE A 407 -4.07 -5.05 -2.38
C ILE A 407 -5.07 -5.63 -3.39
N ARG A 408 -4.99 -5.20 -4.65
CA ARG A 408 -5.89 -5.70 -5.70
C ARG A 408 -5.50 -7.12 -6.09
N ALA A 409 -6.49 -8.00 -6.11
CA ALA A 409 -6.41 -9.34 -6.66
C ALA A 409 -7.69 -9.62 -7.46
N ARG A 410 -7.57 -10.32 -8.59
CA ARG A 410 -8.70 -10.75 -9.40
C ARG A 410 -9.52 -11.80 -8.67
N ARG A 411 -10.82 -11.81 -8.97
CA ARG A 411 -11.80 -12.71 -8.37
C ARG A 411 -12.69 -13.37 -9.43
N ASP A 412 -13.19 -14.55 -9.11
CA ASP A 412 -14.23 -15.24 -9.91
C ASP A 412 -15.64 -14.74 -9.55
N ASP A 413 -16.66 -15.33 -10.16
CA ASP A 413 -18.06 -14.96 -9.98
C ASP A 413 -18.58 -15.31 -8.56
N GLU A 414 -17.88 -16.21 -7.86
CA GLU A 414 -18.09 -16.62 -6.47
C GLU A 414 -17.27 -15.80 -5.46
N ASP A 415 -16.59 -14.72 -5.90
CA ASP A 415 -15.74 -13.83 -5.10
C ASP A 415 -14.45 -14.49 -4.55
N ASN A 416 -14.08 -15.68 -5.03
CA ASN A 416 -12.80 -16.30 -4.67
C ASN A 416 -11.65 -15.60 -5.36
N ILE A 417 -10.51 -15.50 -4.66
CA ILE A 417 -9.28 -14.96 -5.24
C ILE A 417 -8.73 -15.95 -6.26
N ILE A 418 -8.55 -15.50 -7.51
CA ILE A 418 -8.02 -16.33 -8.60
C ILE A 418 -6.58 -15.97 -9.01
N ASP A 419 -6.04 -14.87 -8.47
CA ASP A 419 -4.62 -14.56 -8.63
C ASP A 419 -3.77 -15.48 -7.76
N THR A 420 -2.69 -16.00 -8.34
CA THR A 420 -1.73 -16.80 -7.57
C THR A 420 -0.75 -15.91 -6.83
N LEU A 421 -0.33 -16.34 -5.65
CA LEU A 421 0.76 -15.74 -4.89
C LEU A 421 2.07 -16.48 -5.18
N ASP A 422 2.99 -15.83 -5.90
CA ASP A 422 4.38 -16.23 -6.01
C ASP A 422 5.16 -15.70 -4.80
N ILE A 423 6.03 -16.54 -4.24
CA ILE A 423 6.82 -16.19 -3.05
C ILE A 423 8.31 -16.37 -3.35
N VAL A 424 9.10 -15.36 -2.99
CA VAL A 424 10.56 -15.41 -2.98
C VAL A 424 11.00 -15.15 -1.56
N ALA A 425 11.61 -16.15 -0.92
CA ALA A 425 12.08 -16.04 0.46
C ALA A 425 13.60 -16.24 0.52
N HIS A 426 14.27 -15.43 1.35
CA HIS A 426 15.70 -15.53 1.56
C HIS A 426 16.04 -15.81 3.03
N SER A 427 17.01 -16.71 3.30
CA SER A 427 17.56 -16.90 4.64
C SER A 427 16.46 -17.22 5.67
N MET A 428 16.45 -16.53 6.81
CA MET A 428 15.41 -16.62 7.84
C MET A 428 14.00 -16.32 7.35
N GLY A 429 13.88 -15.58 6.24
CA GLY A 429 12.61 -15.26 5.60
C GLY A 429 11.86 -16.51 5.11
N TYR A 430 12.54 -17.65 4.93
CA TYR A 430 11.87 -18.92 4.60
C TYR A 430 10.86 -19.35 5.66
N ALA A 431 11.27 -19.43 6.93
CA ALA A 431 10.40 -19.83 8.03
C ALA A 431 9.22 -18.84 8.16
N TYR A 432 9.51 -17.55 8.01
CA TYR A 432 8.49 -16.49 8.00
C TYR A 432 7.49 -16.64 6.85
N ALA A 433 7.98 -16.94 5.65
CA ALA A 433 7.14 -17.19 4.48
C ALA A 433 6.24 -18.42 4.66
N LEU A 434 6.72 -19.49 5.32
CA LEU A 434 5.87 -20.63 5.67
C LEU A 434 4.69 -20.20 6.55
N GLY A 435 4.94 -19.35 7.55
CA GLY A 435 3.87 -18.78 8.38
C GLY A 435 2.82 -18.03 7.57
N ILE A 436 3.27 -17.22 6.60
CA ILE A 436 2.37 -16.52 5.67
C ILE A 436 1.51 -17.54 4.90
N THR A 437 2.13 -18.60 4.39
CA THR A 437 1.42 -19.65 3.64
C THR A 437 0.41 -20.40 4.51
N ASP A 438 0.70 -20.65 5.79
CA ASP A 438 -0.22 -21.28 6.72
C ASP A 438 -1.51 -20.46 6.90
N ALA A 439 -1.38 -19.13 6.98
CA ALA A 439 -2.53 -18.24 7.13
C ALA A 439 -3.39 -18.16 5.85
N LEU A 440 -2.75 -18.24 4.69
CA LEU A 440 -3.38 -18.08 3.38
C LEU A 440 -3.89 -19.38 2.75
N LYS A 441 -3.48 -20.55 3.28
CA LYS A 441 -3.87 -21.86 2.76
C LYS A 441 -5.40 -21.96 2.61
N GLY A 442 -5.83 -22.39 1.43
CA GLY A 442 -7.25 -22.53 1.06
C GLY A 442 -8.00 -21.22 0.79
N LYS A 443 -7.32 -20.06 0.85
CA LYS A 443 -7.93 -18.73 0.65
C LYS A 443 -7.31 -17.97 -0.52
N VAL A 444 -6.03 -18.22 -0.80
CA VAL A 444 -5.29 -17.66 -1.93
C VAL A 444 -4.59 -18.81 -2.65
N PRO A 445 -4.75 -18.94 -3.98
CA PRO A 445 -3.99 -19.90 -4.78
C PRO A 445 -2.48 -19.63 -4.67
N PHE A 446 -1.66 -20.66 -4.49
CA PHE A 446 -0.21 -20.48 -4.49
C PHE A 446 0.40 -20.79 -5.84
N GLY A 447 1.27 -19.88 -6.28
CA GLY A 447 2.03 -20.01 -7.51
C GLY A 447 3.32 -20.76 -7.29
N ARG A 448 4.44 -20.08 -7.53
CA ARG A 448 5.79 -20.60 -7.40
C ARG A 448 6.43 -20.12 -6.11
N PHE A 449 7.21 -20.99 -5.48
CA PHE A 449 7.96 -20.68 -4.28
C PHE A 449 9.45 -20.87 -4.50
N TYR A 450 10.19 -19.77 -4.50
CA TYR A 450 11.64 -19.75 -4.61
C TYR A 450 12.26 -19.48 -3.24
N VAL A 451 13.00 -20.45 -2.74
CA VAL A 451 13.60 -20.44 -1.40
C VAL A 451 15.11 -20.31 -1.58
N ILE A 452 15.69 -19.18 -1.18
CA ILE A 452 17.09 -18.84 -1.45
C ILE A 452 17.87 -18.84 -0.14
N ALA A 453 18.98 -19.57 -0.08
CA ALA A 453 19.84 -19.72 1.08
C ALA A 453 19.07 -19.91 2.41
N PRO A 454 18.03 -20.77 2.47
CA PRO A 454 17.16 -20.82 3.64
C PRO A 454 17.91 -21.21 4.92
N GLU A 455 17.63 -20.48 5.98
CA GLU A 455 18.05 -20.84 7.33
C GLU A 455 17.10 -21.90 7.89
N ASN A 456 17.63 -22.96 8.48
CA ASN A 456 16.83 -24.02 9.13
C ASN A 456 15.78 -24.69 8.22
N ALA A 457 16.03 -24.82 6.92
CA ALA A 457 15.01 -25.28 5.97
C ALA A 457 14.37 -26.63 6.32
N CYS A 458 15.13 -27.50 6.98
CA CYS A 458 14.78 -28.84 7.41
C CYS A 458 13.90 -28.91 8.67
N SER A 459 13.77 -27.82 9.44
CA SER A 459 12.97 -27.80 10.67
C SER A 459 11.46 -27.74 10.41
N GLY A 460 11.05 -27.17 9.27
CA GLY A 460 9.65 -26.97 8.91
C GLY A 460 9.15 -27.91 7.83
N GLU A 461 7.83 -28.05 7.77
CA GLU A 461 7.12 -28.77 6.72
C GLU A 461 6.32 -27.80 5.86
N ILE A 462 6.30 -28.12 4.57
CA ILE A 462 5.54 -27.40 3.56
C ILE A 462 4.78 -28.41 2.72
N ASP A 463 3.54 -28.07 2.40
CA ASP A 463 2.74 -28.79 1.43
C ASP A 463 3.20 -28.41 0.02
N LEU A 464 4.16 -29.18 -0.51
CA LEU A 464 4.76 -28.93 -1.83
C LEU A 464 3.75 -29.04 -2.98
N ASP A 465 2.63 -29.72 -2.79
CA ASP A 465 1.59 -29.88 -3.82
C ASP A 465 0.59 -28.72 -3.81
N ALA A 466 0.61 -27.86 -2.79
CA ALA A 466 -0.15 -26.61 -2.78
C ALA A 466 0.41 -25.56 -3.76
N PHE A 467 1.64 -25.74 -4.25
CA PHE A 467 2.35 -24.81 -5.14
C PHE A 467 2.47 -25.40 -6.55
N GLU A 468 2.46 -24.51 -7.56
CA GLU A 468 2.74 -24.88 -8.95
C GLU A 468 4.19 -25.34 -9.14
N GLU A 469 5.14 -24.68 -8.45
CA GLU A 469 6.58 -24.93 -8.56
C GLU A 469 7.29 -24.57 -7.25
N VAL A 470 8.27 -25.36 -6.81
CA VAL A 470 9.05 -25.09 -5.57
C VAL A 470 10.54 -25.38 -5.78
N TRP A 471 11.38 -24.35 -5.68
CA TRP A 471 12.83 -24.52 -5.77
C TRP A 471 13.54 -24.00 -4.53
N GLN A 472 14.49 -24.78 -4.04
CA GLN A 472 15.49 -24.31 -3.08
C GLN A 472 16.83 -24.05 -3.79
N TYR A 473 17.40 -22.88 -3.55
CA TYR A 473 18.70 -22.46 -4.02
C TYR A 473 19.65 -22.30 -2.83
N GLY A 474 20.88 -22.78 -2.95
CA GLY A 474 21.80 -22.77 -1.81
C GLY A 474 23.16 -23.38 -2.11
N SER A 475 23.98 -23.45 -1.08
CA SER A 475 25.17 -24.29 -1.09
C SER A 475 24.80 -25.78 -1.01
N ASN A 476 25.70 -26.65 -1.47
CA ASN A 476 25.50 -28.10 -1.56
C ASN A 476 26.01 -28.86 -0.32
N LEU A 477 25.93 -28.24 0.86
CA LEU A 477 26.36 -28.86 2.11
C LEU A 477 25.69 -30.22 2.31
N GLY A 478 26.49 -31.24 2.59
CA GLY A 478 26.03 -32.62 2.81
C GLY A 478 25.67 -33.41 1.55
N GLU A 479 25.83 -32.84 0.35
CA GLU A 479 25.68 -33.58 -0.91
C GLU A 479 26.93 -34.45 -1.21
N PRO A 480 26.81 -35.54 -1.99
CA PRO A 480 27.95 -36.40 -2.34
C PRO A 480 29.11 -35.67 -3.01
N ASN A 481 28.84 -34.55 -3.68
CA ASN A 481 29.80 -33.67 -4.33
C ASN A 481 29.87 -32.28 -3.66
N ALA A 482 29.65 -32.23 -2.34
CA ALA A 482 29.71 -31.00 -1.56
C ALA A 482 31.00 -30.21 -1.80
N ASP A 483 30.89 -28.89 -1.96
CA ASP A 483 32.03 -27.99 -1.97
C ASP A 483 32.75 -28.02 -0.61
N PRO A 484 34.05 -27.65 -0.53
CA PRO A 484 34.75 -27.51 0.74
C PRO A 484 34.02 -26.57 1.71
N ILE A 485 34.18 -26.78 3.03
CA ILE A 485 33.49 -26.00 4.07
C ILE A 485 33.66 -24.48 3.90
N HIS A 486 34.84 -24.01 3.48
CA HIS A 486 35.08 -22.58 3.27
C HIS A 486 34.34 -21.96 2.09
N GLN A 487 33.73 -22.78 1.22
CA GLN A 487 32.88 -22.35 0.11
C GLN A 487 31.38 -22.53 0.43
N GLN A 488 31.05 -23.15 1.56
CA GLN A 488 29.67 -23.33 1.99
C GLN A 488 29.10 -22.04 2.57
N ASP A 489 27.79 -21.89 2.50
CA ASP A 489 27.05 -20.87 3.24
C ASP A 489 27.23 -21.11 4.74
N GLY A 490 27.96 -20.21 5.37
CA GLY A 490 28.24 -20.28 6.79
C GLY A 490 27.35 -19.38 7.64
N VAL A 491 26.59 -18.47 7.02
CA VAL A 491 25.60 -17.62 7.70
C VAL A 491 24.31 -18.37 7.95
N ALA A 492 23.93 -19.23 7.01
CA ALA A 492 22.84 -20.18 7.14
C ALA A 492 23.28 -21.55 6.60
N PRO A 493 23.98 -22.37 7.40
CA PRO A 493 24.40 -23.70 6.97
C PRO A 493 23.23 -24.50 6.41
N GLN A 494 23.34 -24.83 5.13
CA GLN A 494 22.20 -25.26 4.33
C GLN A 494 21.78 -26.70 4.65
N CYS A 495 20.49 -26.88 4.86
CA CYS A 495 19.84 -28.20 4.85
C CYS A 495 18.68 -28.21 3.84
N ALA A 496 18.23 -29.39 3.42
CA ALA A 496 17.13 -29.51 2.46
C ALA A 496 15.80 -29.10 3.10
N VAL A 497 14.99 -28.32 2.37
CA VAL A 497 13.55 -28.23 2.63
C VAL A 497 12.97 -29.66 2.62
N LYS A 498 12.19 -30.00 3.65
CA LYS A 498 11.56 -31.33 3.74
C LYS A 498 10.77 -31.62 2.46
N GLY A 499 10.97 -32.82 1.91
CA GLY A 499 10.34 -33.25 0.64
C GLY A 499 11.09 -32.84 -0.64
N LEU A 500 12.17 -32.06 -0.55
CA LEU A 500 13.02 -31.71 -1.71
C LEU A 500 14.33 -32.51 -1.81
N LYS A 501 14.63 -33.38 -0.84
CA LYS A 501 15.83 -34.23 -0.88
C LYS A 501 15.69 -35.37 -1.89
N GLU A 502 14.54 -36.06 -1.85
CA GLU A 502 14.21 -37.16 -2.75
C GLU A 502 12.90 -36.81 -3.46
N ILE A 503 12.98 -36.67 -4.78
CA ILE A 503 11.85 -36.19 -5.60
C ILE A 503 11.53 -37.23 -6.64
N ASP A 504 10.26 -37.66 -6.64
CA ASP A 504 9.70 -38.52 -7.68
C ASP A 504 9.94 -37.90 -9.07
N ALA A 505 10.31 -38.76 -10.04
CA ALA A 505 10.61 -38.37 -11.41
C ALA A 505 9.56 -37.44 -12.03
N LYS A 506 8.26 -37.67 -11.76
CA LYS A 506 7.17 -36.84 -12.30
C LYS A 506 7.17 -35.38 -11.84
N TYR A 507 7.95 -35.04 -10.81
CA TYR A 507 8.00 -33.70 -10.25
C TYR A 507 9.34 -32.98 -10.43
N LYS A 508 10.34 -33.64 -11.04
CA LYS A 508 11.70 -33.09 -11.19
C LYS A 508 11.78 -31.78 -11.98
N GLU A 509 10.79 -31.51 -12.83
CA GLU A 509 10.72 -30.27 -13.62
C GLU A 509 10.10 -29.10 -12.85
N ARG A 510 9.37 -29.37 -11.76
CA ARG A 510 8.62 -28.37 -10.98
C ARG A 510 9.08 -28.25 -9.54
N ARG A 511 9.96 -29.13 -9.06
CA ARG A 511 10.56 -28.98 -7.75
C ARG A 511 11.93 -29.61 -7.64
N GLY A 512 12.77 -28.99 -6.82
CA GLY A 512 14.13 -29.43 -6.63
C GLY A 512 15.01 -28.51 -5.80
N ARG A 513 16.26 -28.94 -5.69
CA ARG A 513 17.36 -28.13 -5.16
C ARG A 513 18.30 -27.80 -6.30
N ALA A 514 18.74 -26.56 -6.36
CA ALA A 514 19.76 -26.11 -7.29
C ALA A 514 20.90 -25.43 -6.52
N PHE A 515 22.12 -25.84 -6.84
CA PHE A 515 23.30 -25.41 -6.10
C PHE A 515 24.07 -24.34 -6.86
N ILE A 516 24.77 -23.49 -6.11
CA ILE A 516 25.65 -22.45 -6.65
C ILE A 516 26.64 -23.12 -7.62
N PRO A 517 26.59 -22.80 -8.93
CA PRO A 517 27.37 -23.50 -9.93
C PRO A 517 28.86 -23.13 -9.84
N LYS A 518 29.70 -23.93 -10.52
CA LYS A 518 31.11 -23.63 -10.66
C LYS A 518 31.28 -22.31 -11.45
N GLY A 519 32.08 -21.40 -10.90
CA GLY A 519 32.34 -20.08 -11.51
C GLY A 519 31.56 -18.93 -10.87
N GLU A 520 30.52 -19.23 -10.09
CA GLU A 520 29.86 -18.23 -9.25
C GLU A 520 30.61 -18.07 -7.92
N PRO A 521 30.61 -16.87 -7.32
CA PRO A 521 31.24 -16.63 -6.02
C PRO A 521 30.72 -17.56 -4.93
N LYS A 522 31.64 -18.09 -4.11
CA LYS A 522 31.34 -18.95 -2.96
C LYS A 522 32.21 -18.53 -1.78
N GLY A 523 31.67 -18.64 -0.56
CA GLY A 523 32.35 -18.22 0.67
C GLY A 523 31.40 -18.23 1.85
N PHE A 524 31.94 -18.09 3.06
CA PHE A 524 31.16 -18.12 4.31
C PHE A 524 30.00 -17.11 4.28
N LEU A 525 30.29 -15.86 3.89
CA LEU A 525 29.32 -14.78 3.72
C LEU A 525 28.78 -14.72 2.29
N THR A 526 29.64 -14.92 1.30
CA THR A 526 29.30 -14.72 -0.12
C THR A 526 28.26 -15.72 -0.61
N SER A 527 28.34 -16.99 -0.17
CA SER A 527 27.35 -18.01 -0.52
C SER A 527 25.97 -17.71 0.07
N HIS A 528 25.87 -16.84 1.08
CA HIS A 528 24.61 -16.38 1.66
C HIS A 528 24.07 -15.08 1.05
N SER A 529 24.89 -14.34 0.30
CA SER A 529 24.50 -13.01 -0.15
C SER A 529 23.40 -13.10 -1.22
N ILE A 530 22.29 -12.38 -1.04
CA ILE A 530 21.18 -12.38 -2.00
C ILE A 530 21.62 -11.92 -3.40
N GLY A 531 22.55 -10.96 -3.47
CA GLY A 531 23.12 -10.47 -4.73
C GLY A 531 23.87 -11.54 -5.53
N ASN A 532 24.33 -12.60 -4.87
CA ASN A 532 25.05 -13.72 -5.48
C ASN A 532 24.11 -14.65 -6.28
N TYR A 533 22.80 -14.59 -6.05
CA TYR A 533 21.85 -15.53 -6.67
C TYR A 533 21.35 -15.12 -8.06
N LYS A 534 21.95 -14.12 -8.71
CA LYS A 534 21.57 -13.71 -10.07
C LYS A 534 21.75 -14.83 -11.11
N TRP A 535 22.60 -15.82 -10.83
CA TRP A 535 22.85 -16.96 -11.70
C TRP A 535 21.62 -17.84 -11.97
N ILE A 536 20.59 -17.81 -11.11
CA ILE A 536 19.36 -18.59 -11.30
C ILE A 536 18.58 -18.16 -12.56
N PHE A 537 18.83 -16.93 -13.05
CA PHE A 537 18.24 -16.37 -14.27
C PHE A 537 19.10 -16.56 -15.52
N THR A 538 20.38 -16.92 -15.36
CA THR A 538 21.35 -17.09 -16.46
C THR A 538 21.74 -18.54 -16.68
N ARG A 539 21.39 -19.45 -15.76
CA ARG A 539 21.51 -20.90 -15.93
C ARG A 539 20.80 -21.35 -17.21
N GLY A 540 21.28 -22.45 -17.81
CA GLY A 540 20.66 -23.02 -19.00
C GLY A 540 19.14 -23.24 -18.81
N LYS A 541 18.33 -22.88 -19.81
CA LYS A 541 16.86 -22.83 -19.67
C LYS A 541 16.20 -24.17 -19.31
N GLU A 542 16.84 -25.26 -19.72
CA GLU A 542 16.41 -26.64 -19.43
C GLU A 542 17.03 -27.19 -18.14
N ALA A 543 17.93 -26.44 -17.50
CA ALA A 543 18.59 -26.90 -16.29
C ALA A 543 17.65 -26.80 -15.08
N PRO A 544 17.70 -27.78 -14.16
CA PRO A 544 17.04 -27.70 -12.86
C PRO A 544 17.35 -26.38 -12.14
N GLY A 545 16.32 -25.73 -11.62
CA GLY A 545 16.42 -24.44 -10.93
C GLY A 545 16.57 -23.22 -11.83
N TYR A 546 16.37 -23.33 -13.14
CA TYR A 546 16.22 -22.14 -13.96
C TYR A 546 14.90 -21.43 -13.64
N VAL A 547 14.94 -20.14 -13.27
CA VAL A 547 13.73 -19.36 -13.04
C VAL A 547 13.09 -19.05 -14.39
N LYS A 548 12.06 -19.81 -14.76
CA LYS A 548 11.38 -19.72 -16.07
C LYS A 548 10.48 -18.48 -16.15
N PRO A 549 10.39 -17.79 -17.31
CA PRO A 549 9.35 -16.79 -17.51
C PRO A 549 7.95 -17.41 -17.34
N ARG A 550 7.04 -16.76 -16.61
CA ARG A 550 5.61 -17.05 -16.69
C ARG A 550 5.09 -16.52 -18.03
N LYS A 551 4.26 -17.32 -18.70
CA LYS A 551 3.63 -16.99 -20.00
C LYS A 551 2.25 -16.38 -19.80
#